data_AF-A0A6L8C5I2-F1
#
_entry.id   AF-A0A6L8C5I2-F1
#
_cell.length_a   1.000
_cell.length_b   1.000
_cell.length_c   1.000
_cell.angle_alpha   90.00
_cell.angle_beta   90.00
_cell.angle_gamma   90.00
#
_symmetry.space_group_name_H-M   'P 1'
#
loop_
_entity.id
_entity.type
_entity.pdbx_description
1 polymer ?
#
loop_
_entity_poly.entity_id
_entity_poly.type
_entity_poly.pdbx_seq_one_letter_code
_entity_poly.pdbx_strand_id
1 'polypeptide(L)' 'MMTKIVLVGAGSIQFGAQLLGDIFQSKVLTDSEIVFNDINPVAVEKTRKLAQEY' A
#
# COMPACT_ATOMS: atom_id res chain seq x y z
N MET A 1 -17.49 8.45 -5.74
CA MET A 1 -16.24 9.10 -5.31
C MET A 1 -15.22 8.01 -5.05
N MET A 2 -13.97 8.21 -5.45
CA MET A 2 -12.89 7.23 -5.27
C MET A 2 -12.30 7.37 -3.87
N THR A 3 -12.16 6.27 -3.12
CA THR A 3 -11.53 6.28 -1.80
C THR A 3 -10.03 6.44 -1.95
N LYS A 4 -9.41 7.36 -1.20
CA LYS A 4 -7.95 7.54 -1.18
C LYS A 4 -7.39 7.09 0.17
N ILE A 5 -6.47 6.13 0.14
CA ILE A 5 -5.81 5.55 1.31
C ILE A 5 -4.34 5.94 1.28
N VAL A 6 -3.86 6.65 2.30
CA VAL A 6 -2.46 7.08 2.41
C VAL A 6 -1.77 6.26 3.48
N LEU A 7 -0.73 5.50 3.09
CA LEU A 7 0.09 4.70 3.98
C LEU A 7 1.32 5.50 4.39
N VAL A 8 1.27 6.13 5.57
CA VAL A 8 2.41 6.86 6.15
C VAL A 8 3.30 5.89 6.92
N GLY A 9 4.60 5.89 6.62
CA GLY A 9 5.52 4.84 7.11
C GLY A 9 5.48 3.58 6.24
N ALA A 10 5.17 3.72 4.95
CA ALA A 10 5.02 2.61 4.00
C ALA A 10 6.30 1.79 3.76
N GLY A 11 7.46 2.25 4.23
CA GLY A 11 8.71 1.49 4.20
C GLY A 11 8.72 0.27 5.14
N SER A 12 7.74 0.15 6.04
CA SER A 12 7.51 -1.06 6.85
C SER A 12 6.92 -2.19 6.00
N ILE A 13 7.77 -2.92 5.28
CA ILE A 13 7.32 -3.90 4.28
C ILE A 13 6.44 -5.01 4.85
N GLN A 14 6.71 -5.49 6.07
CA GLN A 14 5.91 -6.56 6.70
C GLN A 14 4.49 -6.08 7.01
N PHE A 15 4.38 -4.91 7.63
CA PHE A 15 3.09 -4.29 7.91
C PHE A 15 2.35 -3.90 6.62
N GLY A 16 3.06 -3.28 5.67
CA GLY A 16 2.53 -2.88 4.38
C GLY A 16 1.99 -4.05 3.58
N ALA A 17 2.72 -5.16 3.51
CA ALA A 17 2.28 -6.38 2.81
C ALA A 17 0.97 -6.92 3.36
N GLN A 18 0.85 -7.01 4.69
CA GLN A 18 -0.35 -7.54 5.33
C GLN A 18 -1.56 -6.62 5.09
N LEU A 19 -1.39 -5.32 5.28
CA LEU A 19 -2.44 -4.33 5.04
C LEU A 19 -2.89 -4.30 3.57
N LEU A 20 -1.94 -4.36 2.63
CA LEU A 20 -2.25 -4.43 1.20
C LEU A 20 -3.03 -5.70 0.86
N GLY A 21 -2.66 -6.84 1.46
CA GLY A 21 -3.41 -8.08 1.31
C GLY A 21 -4.86 -7.96 1.75
N ASP A 22 -5.14 -7.28 2.86
CA ASP A 22 -6.50 -7.01 3.34
C ASP A 22 -7.25 -6.06 2.39
N ILE A 23 -6.58 -5.03 1.87
CA ILE A 23 -7.17 -4.07 0.91
C ILE A 23 -7.51 -4.77 -0.41
N PHE A 24 -6.59 -5.55 -0.97
CA PHE A 24 -6.75 -6.22 -2.27
C PHE A 24 -7.86 -7.29 -2.26
N GLN A 25 -8.11 -7.91 -1.11
CA GLN A 25 -9.21 -8.87 -0.95
C GLN A 25 -10.57 -8.19 -0.65
N SER A 26 -10.60 -6.88 -0.40
CA SER A 26 -11.81 -6.16 -0.04
C SER A 26 -12.62 -5.71 -1.26
N LYS A 27 -13.84 -6.24 -1.40
CA LYS A 27 -14.82 -5.76 -2.39
C LYS A 27 -15.28 -4.32 -2.16
N VAL A 28 -15.17 -3.83 -0.93
CA VAL A 28 -15.56 -2.44 -0.58
C VAL A 28 -14.50 -1.44 -1.08
N LEU A 29 -13.25 -1.89 -1.27
CA LEU A 29 -12.11 -1.03 -1.59
C LEU A 29 -11.60 -1.18 -3.03
N THR A 30 -12.30 -1.93 -3.89
CA THR A 30 -11.86 -2.35 -5.25
C THR A 30 -11.39 -1.22 -6.17
N ASP A 31 -11.84 0.02 -5.96
CA ASP A 31 -11.43 1.18 -6.77
C ASP A 31 -10.62 2.21 -5.98
N SER A 32 -10.05 1.86 -4.83
CA SER A 32 -9.32 2.81 -4.00
C SER A 32 -7.97 3.19 -4.60
N GLU A 33 -7.57 4.45 -4.47
CA GLU A 33 -6.20 4.91 -4.73
C GLU A 33 -5.36 4.69 -3.46
N ILE A 34 -4.25 3.95 -3.58
CA ILE A 34 -3.30 3.75 -2.48
C ILE A 34 -2.06 4.62 -2.73
N VAL A 35 -1.71 5.47 -1.76
CA VAL A 35 -0.52 6.32 -1.79
C VAL A 35 0.48 5.83 -0.76
N PHE A 36 1.71 5.55 -1.20
CA PHE A 36 2.81 5.14 -0.33
C PHE A 36 3.63 6.38 0.08
N ASN A 37 3.71 6.65 1.38
CA ASN A 37 4.50 7.75 1.92
C ASN A 37 5.51 7.23 2.94
N ASP A 38 6.78 7.55 2.73
CA ASP A 38 7.85 7.25 3.67
C ASP A 38 9.01 8.24 3.50
N ILE A 39 9.80 8.43 4.55
CA ILE A 39 11.02 9.25 4.52
C ILE A 39 12.19 8.51 3.84
N ASN A 40 12.15 7.18 3.80
CA ASN A 40 13.15 6.34 3.16
C ASN A 40 12.68 5.89 1.77
N PRO A 41 13.20 6.51 0.69
CA PRO A 41 12.75 6.21 -0.68
C PRO A 41 13.06 4.78 -1.11
N VAL A 42 14.13 4.17 -0.58
CA VAL A 42 14.49 2.78 -0.91
C VAL A 42 13.53 1.80 -0.24
N ALA A 43 13.14 2.07 1.01
CA ALA A 43 12.22 1.20 1.75
C ALA A 43 10.82 1.24 1.13
N VAL A 44 10.28 2.43 0.84
CA VAL A 44 8.95 2.57 0.23
C VAL A 44 8.89 1.97 -1.16
N GLU A 45 9.98 2.06 -1.94
CA GLU A 45 10.04 1.46 -3.27
C GLU A 45 9.94 -0.07 -3.22
N LYS A 46 10.49 -0.73 -2.19
CA LYS A 46 10.32 -2.18 -2.01
C LYS A 46 8.86 -2.55 -1.74
N THR A 47 8.18 -1.81 -0.86
CA THR A 47 6.74 -2.02 -0.60
C THR A 47 5.90 -1.74 -1.84
N ARG A 48 6.22 -0.67 -2.60
CA ARG A 48 5.54 -0.34 -3.85
C ARG A 48 5.68 -1.44 -4.89
N LYS A 49 6.88 -2.02 -5.05
CA LYS A 49 7.10 -3.14 -5.98
C LYS A 49 6.31 -4.37 -5.57
N LEU A 50 6.35 -4.73 -4.29
CA LEU A 50 5.54 -5.84 -3.75
C LEU A 50 4.05 -5.65 -4.06
N ALA A 51 3.53 -4.44 -3.88
CA ALA A 51 2.13 -4.12 -4.16
C ALA A 51 1.75 -4.26 -5.65
N GLN A 52 2.71 -4.12 -6.56
CA GLN A 52 2.49 -4.22 -8.02
C GLN A 52 2.69 -5.63 -8.57
N GLU A 53 3.33 -6.51 -7.80
CA GLU A 53 3.56 -7.91 -8.15
C GLU A 53 2.40 -8.84 -7.73
N TYR A 54 1.50 -8.36 -6.87
CA TYR A 54 0.30 -9.07 -6.40
C TYR A 54 -0.84 -8.97 -7.42
#